data_AF-A0A1Z4RRF4-F1
#
_entry.id   AF-A0A1Z4RRF4-F1
#
_cell.length_a   1.000
_cell.length_b   1.000
_cell.length_c   1.000
_cell.angle_alpha   90.00
_cell.angle_beta   90.00
_cell.angle_gamma   90.00
#
_symmetry.space_group_name_H-M   'P 1'
#
loop_
_entity.id
_entity.type
_entity.pdbx_description
1 polymer ?
#
loop_
_entity_poly.entity_id
_entity_poly.type
_entity_poly.pdbx_seq_one_letter_code
_entity_poly.pdbx_strand_id
1 'polypeptide(L)'
;MVYPQYSKITTSIFMSVTVSVATIANFVNITPAQAQLFPDQRPTRDRDYNPRRTPNNNIAPNTVPEGFVIPVEYEEEKILVTPEETVPITLLVAADIKDNRRNVLIPYGSEIMGQIQPSDDQSGSLFVAEEIVFPDGTSQSLNAVSNVVTRTEKVKKGANGKDIIKGAAIGAAAATVLSEIFGKIEALEVLGGAGAGAVAGILLGGNEVELVSIDPNKDLNLTLETDLVIK
;
A
#
# COMPACT_ATOMS: atom_id res chain seq x y z
N MET A 1 -37.33 -46.53 31.44
CA MET A 1 -36.72 -47.00 30.18
C MET A 1 -35.45 -46.18 29.98
N VAL A 2 -34.29 -46.79 30.21
CA VAL A 2 -32.98 -46.13 30.27
C VAL A 2 -32.25 -46.40 28.96
N TYR A 3 -31.93 -45.36 28.20
CA TYR A 3 -31.04 -45.43 27.04
C TYR A 3 -29.61 -45.07 27.48
N PRO A 4 -28.61 -45.94 27.31
CA PRO A 4 -27.23 -45.56 27.55
C PRO A 4 -26.62 -44.80 26.35
N GLN A 5 -25.90 -43.74 26.69
CA GLN A 5 -25.04 -42.93 25.84
C GLN A 5 -23.93 -43.76 25.19
N TYR A 6 -23.69 -43.54 23.89
CA TYR A 6 -22.45 -43.95 23.22
C TYR A 6 -21.47 -42.76 23.18
N SER A 7 -20.36 -42.91 23.92
CA SER A 7 -19.22 -42.00 23.91
C SER A 7 -18.40 -42.16 22.64
N LYS A 8 -18.05 -41.03 22.02
CA LYS A 8 -17.18 -40.93 20.84
C LYS A 8 -15.73 -41.13 21.27
N ILE A 9 -15.03 -42.09 20.66
CA ILE A 9 -13.58 -42.25 20.81
C ILE A 9 -12.90 -41.78 19.52
N THR A 10 -12.22 -40.65 19.65
CA THR A 10 -11.33 -40.01 18.69
C THR A 10 -10.21 -40.96 18.28
N THR A 11 -10.07 -41.23 16.98
CA THR A 11 -8.94 -41.99 16.42
C THR A 11 -8.13 -41.06 15.53
N SER A 12 -6.99 -40.59 16.05
CA SER A 12 -5.98 -39.82 15.32
C SER A 12 -5.10 -40.79 14.52
N ILE A 13 -5.12 -40.69 13.19
CA ILE A 13 -4.21 -41.44 12.32
C ILE A 13 -2.96 -40.58 12.10
N PHE A 14 -1.84 -41.00 12.70
CA PHE A 14 -0.51 -40.51 12.37
C PHE A 14 -0.08 -41.11 11.02
N MET A 15 0.14 -40.27 10.01
CA MET A 15 0.69 -40.69 8.71
C MET A 15 2.19 -40.37 8.68
N SER A 16 3.02 -41.41 8.68
CA SER A 16 4.48 -41.30 8.56
C SER A 16 4.89 -41.16 7.10
N VAL A 17 5.63 -40.10 6.77
CA VAL A 17 6.20 -39.88 5.43
C VAL A 17 7.62 -40.44 5.41
N THR A 18 7.86 -41.44 4.56
CA THR A 18 9.19 -42.02 4.34
C THR A 18 9.88 -41.28 3.19
N VAL A 19 11.00 -40.60 3.49
CA VAL A 19 11.85 -39.91 2.51
C VAL A 19 12.82 -40.92 1.90
N SER A 20 12.80 -41.07 0.58
CA SER A 20 13.80 -41.84 -0.17
C SER A 20 14.80 -40.88 -0.83
N VAL A 21 16.07 -40.99 -0.47
CA VAL A 21 17.18 -40.21 -1.06
C VAL A 21 17.85 -41.05 -2.13
N ALA A 22 17.88 -40.57 -3.37
CA ALA A 22 18.70 -41.14 -4.43
C ALA A 22 19.85 -40.18 -4.75
N THR A 23 21.09 -40.62 -4.52
CA THR A 23 22.32 -39.94 -4.94
C THR A 23 22.80 -40.55 -6.24
N ILE A 24 22.88 -39.76 -7.31
CA ILE A 24 23.54 -40.14 -8.56
C ILE A 24 24.56 -39.07 -8.90
N ALA A 25 25.84 -39.41 -8.73
CA ALA A 25 26.97 -38.61 -9.17
C ALA A 25 27.19 -38.83 -10.67
N ASN A 26 27.27 -37.76 -11.45
CA ASN A 26 27.81 -37.80 -12.80
C ASN A 26 29.09 -36.95 -12.84
N PHE A 27 30.23 -37.64 -12.87
CA PHE A 27 31.51 -37.07 -13.27
C PHE A 27 31.51 -36.94 -14.79
N VAL A 28 31.58 -35.71 -15.31
CA VAL A 28 31.85 -35.49 -16.74
C VAL A 28 33.20 -34.80 -16.87
N ASN A 29 34.04 -35.45 -17.68
CA ASN A 29 35.41 -35.10 -18.00
C ASN A 29 35.56 -33.66 -18.49
N ILE A 30 36.54 -32.97 -17.92
CA ILE A 30 37.01 -31.66 -18.35
C ILE A 30 37.94 -31.89 -19.55
N THR A 31 37.52 -31.51 -20.74
CA THR A 31 38.42 -31.43 -21.89
C THR A 31 39.26 -30.17 -21.74
N PRO A 32 40.61 -30.24 -21.61
CA PRO A 32 41.44 -29.04 -21.66
C PRO A 32 41.38 -28.47 -23.08
N ALA A 33 40.77 -27.30 -23.24
CA ALA A 33 40.93 -26.53 -24.45
C ALA A 33 42.40 -26.09 -24.55
N GLN A 34 43.05 -26.47 -25.65
CA GLN A 34 44.42 -26.09 -25.94
C GLN A 34 44.53 -24.57 -26.11
N ALA A 35 45.48 -23.98 -25.40
CA ALA A 35 45.84 -22.57 -25.52
C ALA A 35 46.35 -22.28 -26.94
N GLN A 36 45.65 -21.40 -27.66
CA GLN A 36 46.17 -20.82 -28.89
C GLN A 36 46.92 -19.53 -28.56
N LEU A 37 48.24 -19.64 -28.69
CA LEU A 37 49.24 -18.60 -28.91
C LEU A 37 48.66 -17.37 -29.64
N PHE A 38 48.83 -16.18 -29.07
CA PHE A 38 48.53 -14.92 -29.73
C PHE A 38 49.40 -14.75 -31.00
N PRO A 39 48.80 -14.48 -32.16
CA PRO A 39 49.48 -13.80 -33.26
C PRO A 39 49.33 -12.28 -33.06
N ASP A 40 50.46 -11.59 -32.86
CA ASP A 40 50.57 -10.14 -32.97
C ASP A 40 50.28 -9.70 -34.40
N GLN A 41 49.04 -9.29 -34.71
CA GLN A 41 48.74 -8.47 -35.87
C GLN A 41 47.66 -7.44 -35.54
N ARG A 42 48.10 -6.19 -35.36
CA ARG A 42 47.28 -4.99 -35.23
C ARG A 42 46.51 -4.73 -36.54
N PRO A 43 45.21 -4.46 -36.45
CA PRO A 43 44.65 -3.31 -37.15
C PRO A 43 44.04 -2.37 -36.14
N THR A 44 44.53 -1.13 -36.11
CA THR A 44 43.86 0.01 -35.49
C THR A 44 42.47 0.16 -36.09
N ARG A 45 41.49 -0.44 -35.42
CA ARG A 45 40.11 0.02 -35.45
C ARG A 45 39.91 0.79 -34.17
N ASP A 46 39.91 2.12 -34.29
CA ASP A 46 39.23 3.00 -33.36
C ASP A 46 37.76 2.57 -33.34
N ARG A 47 37.49 1.55 -32.52
CA ARG A 47 36.16 1.32 -32.00
C ARG A 47 36.13 2.17 -30.76
N ASP A 48 35.55 3.36 -30.90
CA ASP A 48 35.07 4.16 -29.80
C ASP A 48 34.10 3.30 -28.99
N TYR A 49 34.66 2.54 -28.05
CA TYR A 49 33.90 1.98 -26.95
C TYR A 49 33.53 3.18 -26.09
N ASN A 50 32.43 3.83 -26.46
CA ASN A 50 31.73 4.72 -25.57
C ASN A 50 31.10 3.78 -24.52
N PRO A 51 31.64 3.66 -23.29
CA PRO A 51 30.94 2.91 -22.27
C PRO A 51 29.56 3.53 -22.21
N ARG A 52 28.53 2.71 -22.46
CA ARG A 52 27.15 3.11 -22.20
C ARG A 52 27.18 3.73 -20.83
N ARG A 53 26.86 5.02 -20.74
CA ARG A 53 26.69 5.73 -19.47
C ARG A 53 25.86 4.80 -18.60
N THR A 54 26.49 4.18 -17.62
CA THR A 54 25.77 3.57 -16.52
C THR A 54 24.85 4.69 -16.07
N PRO A 55 23.52 4.51 -16.10
CA PRO A 55 22.64 5.49 -15.49
C PRO A 55 23.20 5.69 -14.10
N ASN A 56 23.57 6.92 -13.83
CA ASN A 56 24.16 7.34 -12.58
C ASN A 56 23.03 7.22 -11.55
N ASN A 57 22.74 5.99 -11.12
CA ASN A 57 21.81 5.66 -10.05
C ASN A 57 22.45 6.03 -8.70
N ASN A 58 23.07 7.21 -8.64
CA ASN A 58 23.38 7.90 -7.40
C ASN A 58 22.05 8.47 -6.90
N ILE A 59 21.13 7.58 -6.50
CA ILE A 59 20.07 7.96 -5.57
C ILE A 59 20.83 8.52 -4.37
N ALA A 60 20.57 9.77 -4.03
CA ALA A 60 21.24 10.39 -2.89
C ALA A 60 20.98 9.51 -1.66
N PRO A 61 21.98 9.31 -0.78
CA PRO A 61 21.74 8.63 0.48
C PRO A 61 20.55 9.28 1.18
N ASN A 62 19.67 8.47 1.76
CA ASN A 62 18.42 8.90 2.40
C ASN A 62 17.33 9.46 1.46
N THR A 63 17.28 9.05 0.20
CA THR A 63 16.20 9.46 -0.72
C THR A 63 15.33 8.29 -1.14
N VAL A 64 14.02 8.48 -1.07
CA VAL A 64 13.01 7.63 -1.70
C VAL A 64 12.65 8.29 -3.04
N PRO A 65 12.86 7.62 -4.19
CA PRO A 65 12.69 8.25 -5.49
C PRO A 65 11.22 8.46 -5.87
N GLU A 66 10.97 9.45 -6.72
CA GLU A 66 9.70 9.61 -7.45
C GLU A 66 9.27 8.28 -8.10
N GLY A 67 7.95 8.02 -8.12
CA GLY A 67 7.37 6.81 -8.65
C GLY A 67 7.47 5.60 -7.70
N PHE A 68 8.13 5.74 -6.55
CA PHE A 68 8.12 4.70 -5.53
C PHE A 68 6.71 4.54 -4.93
N VAL A 69 6.29 3.29 -4.74
CA VAL A 69 4.98 2.96 -4.16
C VAL A 69 5.12 2.66 -2.68
N ILE A 70 4.52 3.50 -1.85
CA ILE A 70 4.42 3.32 -0.40
C ILE A 70 3.18 2.45 -0.12
N PRO A 71 3.37 1.24 0.44
CA PRO A 71 2.26 0.43 0.88
C PRO A 71 1.63 1.04 2.13
N VAL A 72 0.31 1.16 2.15
CA VAL A 72 -0.43 1.76 3.26
C VAL A 72 -1.53 0.85 3.77
N GLU A 73 -1.95 1.09 4.99
CA GLU A 73 -3.08 0.42 5.63
C GLU A 73 -3.98 1.41 6.37
N TYR A 74 -5.23 1.00 6.59
CA TYR A 74 -6.22 1.73 7.36
C TYR A 74 -6.98 0.77 8.29
N GLU A 75 -7.49 1.30 9.40
CA GLU A 75 -8.15 0.51 10.44
C GLU A 75 -9.46 -0.14 9.93
N GLU A 76 -10.22 0.59 9.10
CA GLU A 76 -11.47 0.11 8.54
C GLU A 76 -11.24 -0.72 7.27
N GLU A 77 -12.05 -1.74 7.08
CA GLU A 77 -12.00 -2.61 5.90
C GLU A 77 -12.39 -1.86 4.62
N LYS A 78 -13.19 -0.81 4.75
CA LYS A 78 -13.76 -0.06 3.63
C LYS A 78 -13.97 1.41 3.98
N ILE A 79 -13.89 2.27 2.97
CA ILE A 79 -14.33 3.67 3.05
C ILE A 79 -15.40 3.88 1.98
N LEU A 80 -16.52 4.49 2.36
CA LEU A 80 -17.62 4.87 1.49
C LEU A 80 -17.75 6.39 1.44
N VAL A 81 -17.49 6.99 0.29
CA VAL A 81 -17.60 8.44 0.07
C VAL A 81 -18.53 8.75 -1.09
N THR A 82 -19.13 9.95 -1.10
CA THR A 82 -19.82 10.39 -2.32
C THR A 82 -18.81 10.85 -3.39
N PRO A 83 -19.14 10.80 -4.70
CA PRO A 83 -18.20 11.20 -5.75
C PRO A 83 -17.68 12.65 -5.68
N GLU A 84 -18.38 13.52 -4.97
CA GLU A 84 -18.05 14.94 -4.83
C GLU A 84 -17.48 15.28 -3.44
N GLU A 85 -17.29 14.29 -2.58
CA GLU A 85 -16.90 14.50 -1.19
C GLU A 85 -15.38 14.55 -1.02
N THR A 86 -14.92 15.53 -0.23
CA THR A 86 -13.55 15.57 0.28
C THR A 86 -13.53 15.18 1.76
N VAL A 87 -12.73 14.18 2.12
CA VAL A 87 -12.64 13.66 3.49
C VAL A 87 -11.18 13.59 3.93
N PRO A 88 -10.77 14.32 5.00
CA PRO A 88 -9.45 14.14 5.59
C PRO A 88 -9.38 12.77 6.26
N ILE A 89 -8.30 12.02 6.00
CA ILE A 89 -8.02 10.74 6.67
C ILE A 89 -6.51 10.60 6.92
N THR A 90 -6.15 9.78 7.89
CA THR A 90 -4.76 9.39 8.17
C THR A 90 -4.58 7.92 7.84
N LEU A 91 -3.59 7.62 6.99
CA LEU A 91 -3.19 6.26 6.63
C LEU A 91 -1.91 5.87 7.37
N LEU A 92 -1.70 4.57 7.59
CA LEU A 92 -0.49 4.05 8.20
C LEU A 92 0.40 3.40 7.13
N VAL A 93 1.72 3.56 7.25
CA VAL A 93 2.68 2.85 6.40
C VAL A 93 2.70 1.37 6.79
N ALA A 94 2.34 0.50 5.84
CA ALA A 94 2.14 -0.93 6.08
C ALA A 94 3.43 -1.76 6.07
N ALA A 95 4.58 -1.17 5.69
CA ALA A 95 5.88 -1.84 5.76
C ALA A 95 7.05 -0.87 5.81
N ASP A 96 8.15 -1.29 6.46
CA ASP A 96 9.42 -0.56 6.41
C ASP A 96 9.90 -0.36 4.96
N ILE A 97 10.14 0.89 4.58
CA ILE A 97 10.81 1.25 3.33
C ILE A 97 12.29 1.41 3.62
N LYS A 98 13.13 0.67 2.88
CA LYS A 98 14.58 0.59 3.13
C LYS A 98 15.37 0.99 1.90
N ASP A 99 16.53 1.59 2.12
CA ASP A 99 17.48 1.84 1.04
C ASP A 99 18.21 0.54 0.62
N ASN A 100 19.05 0.65 -0.41
CA ASN A 100 19.88 -0.46 -0.89
C ASN A 100 20.93 -0.98 0.12
N ARG A 101 21.17 -0.23 1.20
CA ARG A 101 22.08 -0.59 2.30
C ARG A 101 21.33 -1.16 3.51
N ARG A 102 20.00 -1.32 3.42
CA ARG A 102 19.09 -1.79 4.47
C ARG A 102 18.87 -0.81 5.62
N ASN A 103 19.15 0.47 5.41
CA ASN A 103 18.74 1.52 6.33
C ASN A 103 17.24 1.76 6.17
N VAL A 104 16.50 1.81 7.28
CA VAL A 104 15.07 2.15 7.26
C VAL A 104 14.94 3.64 7.00
N LEU A 105 14.29 4.00 5.90
CA LEU A 105 14.01 5.37 5.48
C LEU A 105 12.64 5.82 5.97
N ILE A 106 11.64 4.95 5.83
CA ILE A 106 10.28 5.17 6.35
C ILE A 106 9.91 3.92 7.15
N PRO A 107 9.79 4.02 8.49
CA PRO A 107 9.39 2.90 9.32
C PRO A 107 7.93 2.47 9.08
N TYR A 108 7.65 1.20 9.34
CA TYR A 108 6.28 0.72 9.55
C TYR A 108 5.56 1.56 10.63
N GLY A 109 4.27 1.86 10.40
CA GLY A 109 3.45 2.64 11.31
C GLY A 109 3.69 4.15 11.27
N SER A 110 4.54 4.65 10.35
CA SER A 110 4.52 6.08 10.01
C SER A 110 3.12 6.51 9.57
N GLU A 111 2.69 7.69 9.99
CA GLU A 111 1.37 8.22 9.68
C GLU A 111 1.44 9.12 8.45
N ILE A 112 0.50 8.96 7.52
CA ILE A 112 0.40 9.77 6.33
C ILE A 112 -0.92 10.53 6.40
N MET A 113 -0.80 11.84 6.55
CA MET A 113 -1.92 12.77 6.59
C MET A 113 -2.24 13.25 5.19
N GLY A 114 -3.54 13.30 4.89
CA GLY A 114 -4.03 13.77 3.60
C GLY A 114 -5.54 13.71 3.53
N GLN A 115 -6.05 13.66 2.30
CA GLN A 115 -7.49 13.68 2.04
C GLN A 115 -7.87 12.79 0.87
N ILE A 116 -9.00 12.11 1.00
CA ILE A 116 -9.74 11.60 -0.15
C ILE A 116 -10.42 12.79 -0.82
N GLN A 117 -10.27 12.91 -2.12
CA GLN A 117 -10.89 13.96 -2.92
C GLN A 117 -11.47 13.38 -4.22
N PRO A 118 -12.44 14.08 -4.85
CA PRO A 118 -12.92 13.74 -6.19
C PRO A 118 -11.78 13.75 -7.20
N SER A 119 -11.84 12.85 -8.19
CA SER A 119 -10.96 12.96 -9.36
C SER A 119 -11.36 14.15 -10.24
N ASP A 120 -10.40 14.68 -11.01
CA ASP A 120 -10.65 15.83 -11.91
C ASP A 120 -11.79 15.59 -12.91
N ASP A 121 -11.96 14.34 -13.35
CA ASP A 121 -13.01 13.89 -14.25
C ASP A 121 -14.30 13.44 -13.53
N GLN A 122 -14.34 13.56 -12.19
CA GLN A 122 -15.46 13.17 -11.31
C GLN A 122 -15.89 11.70 -11.49
N SER A 123 -15.03 10.85 -12.03
CA SER A 123 -15.32 9.43 -12.28
C SER A 123 -15.12 8.56 -11.02
N GLY A 124 -14.45 9.10 -10.01
CA GLY A 124 -14.16 8.40 -8.76
C GLY A 124 -13.52 9.31 -7.72
N SER A 125 -12.79 8.69 -6.80
CA SER A 125 -12.08 9.39 -5.73
C SER A 125 -10.66 8.88 -5.62
N LEU A 126 -9.75 9.74 -5.19
CA LEU A 126 -8.36 9.42 -4.92
C LEU A 126 -7.93 10.02 -3.58
N PHE A 127 -7.00 9.37 -2.91
CA PHE A 127 -6.27 9.96 -1.79
C PHE A 127 -5.05 10.75 -2.26
N VAL A 128 -4.91 11.96 -1.73
CA VAL A 128 -3.75 12.85 -1.87
C VAL A 128 -3.08 13.00 -0.52
N ALA A 129 -1.80 12.65 -0.45
CA ALA A 129 -0.98 12.80 0.74
C ALA A 129 -0.33 14.18 0.78
N GLU A 130 -0.21 14.75 1.98
CA GLU A 130 0.35 16.08 2.20
C GLU A 130 1.53 16.06 3.18
N GLU A 131 1.44 15.24 4.21
CA GLU A 131 2.43 15.17 5.29
C GLU A 131 2.63 13.72 5.74
N ILE A 132 3.87 13.37 6.08
CA ILE A 132 4.21 12.12 6.77
C ILE A 132 4.78 12.45 8.14
N VAL A 133 4.34 11.71 9.15
CA VAL A 133 4.87 11.76 10.51
C VAL A 133 5.50 10.43 10.88
N PHE A 134 6.73 10.52 11.39
CA PHE A 134 7.53 9.38 11.79
C PHE A 134 7.23 8.97 13.24
N PRO A 135 7.58 7.73 13.63
CA PRO A 135 7.38 7.25 15.00
C PRO A 135 8.08 8.07 16.10
N ASP A 136 9.10 8.85 15.75
CA ASP A 136 9.79 9.76 16.66
C ASP A 136 9.08 11.13 16.83
N GLY A 137 7.95 11.32 16.14
CA GLY A 137 7.15 12.54 16.14
C GLY A 137 7.65 13.61 15.18
N THR A 138 8.72 13.38 14.43
CA THR A 138 9.15 14.30 13.37
C THR A 138 8.21 14.21 12.17
N SER A 139 7.94 15.33 11.52
CA SER A 139 7.10 15.38 10.33
C SER A 139 7.79 16.06 9.16
N GLN A 140 7.35 15.72 7.95
CA GLN A 140 7.79 16.39 6.72
C GLN A 140 6.72 16.33 5.64
N SER A 141 6.76 17.30 4.72
CA SER A 141 5.90 17.29 3.55
C SER A 141 6.11 16.02 2.72
N LEU A 142 5.01 15.46 2.26
CA LEU A 142 4.95 14.29 1.40
C LEU A 142 4.10 14.67 0.20
N ASN A 143 4.62 14.49 -1.02
CA ASN A 143 3.82 14.61 -2.22
C ASN A 143 3.63 13.23 -2.84
N ALA A 144 2.47 12.62 -2.58
CA ALA A 144 2.15 11.29 -3.04
C ALA A 144 0.65 11.15 -3.31
N VAL A 145 0.32 10.29 -4.27
CA VAL A 145 -1.06 10.13 -4.73
C VAL A 145 -1.40 8.65 -4.94
N SER A 146 -2.63 8.29 -4.60
CA SER A 146 -3.16 6.95 -4.91
C SER A 146 -3.75 6.88 -6.33
N ASN A 147 -4.12 5.68 -6.76
CA ASN A 147 -4.89 5.53 -7.99
C ASN A 147 -6.34 6.02 -7.78
N VAL A 148 -6.97 6.46 -8.86
CA VAL A 148 -8.40 6.80 -8.84
C VAL A 148 -9.23 5.53 -8.64
N VAL A 149 -10.07 5.54 -7.62
CA VAL A 149 -11.01 4.48 -7.28
C VAL A 149 -12.38 4.81 -7.84
N THR A 150 -12.87 3.99 -8.76
CA THR A 150 -14.16 4.20 -9.46
C THR A 150 -15.21 3.16 -9.11
N ARG A 151 -14.86 2.17 -8.28
CA ARG A 151 -15.78 1.12 -7.84
C ARG A 151 -16.87 1.75 -6.98
N THR A 152 -18.14 1.47 -7.30
CA THR A 152 -19.29 1.98 -6.54
C THR A 152 -20.07 0.89 -5.83
N GLU A 153 -20.79 1.27 -4.78
CA GLU A 153 -21.68 0.42 -4.01
C GLU A 153 -22.99 1.15 -3.71
N LYS A 154 -24.12 0.44 -3.83
CA LYS A 154 -25.45 0.99 -3.55
C LYS A 154 -25.85 0.74 -2.10
N VAL A 155 -26.03 1.81 -1.35
CA VAL A 155 -26.54 1.79 0.03
C VAL A 155 -28.02 2.13 0.03
N LYS A 156 -28.84 1.27 0.63
CA LYS A 156 -30.32 1.41 0.66
C LYS A 156 -30.84 1.75 2.04
N LYS A 157 -31.87 2.60 2.08
CA LYS A 157 -32.63 2.93 3.29
C LYS A 157 -33.38 1.70 3.79
N GLY A 158 -33.23 1.35 5.06
CA GLY A 158 -34.01 0.28 5.69
C GLY A 158 -33.66 -1.15 5.28
N ALA A 159 -32.59 -1.37 4.50
CA ALA A 159 -31.97 -2.69 4.46
C ALA A 159 -31.60 -3.08 5.90
N ASN A 160 -31.61 -4.37 6.24
CA ASN A 160 -31.03 -4.87 7.48
C ASN A 160 -29.55 -4.48 7.49
N GLY A 161 -29.25 -3.25 7.93
CA GLY A 161 -28.02 -2.48 7.64
C GLY A 161 -26.77 -3.03 8.31
N LYS A 162 -26.85 -4.27 8.80
CA LYS A 162 -25.76 -4.98 9.44
C LYS A 162 -24.82 -5.64 8.44
N ASP A 163 -25.18 -5.86 7.17
CA ASP A 163 -24.32 -6.65 6.27
C ASP A 163 -23.62 -5.85 5.16
N ILE A 164 -24.05 -4.60 4.91
CA ILE A 164 -23.48 -3.73 3.86
C ILE A 164 -22.48 -2.71 4.43
N ILE A 165 -22.57 -2.37 5.72
CA ILE A 165 -21.79 -1.27 6.36
C ILE A 165 -20.83 -1.80 7.46
N LYS A 166 -20.79 -3.11 7.71
CA LYS A 166 -19.82 -3.65 8.68
C LYS A 166 -18.39 -3.34 8.23
N GLY A 167 -17.62 -2.70 9.10
CA GLY A 167 -16.22 -2.34 8.83
C GLY A 167 -16.04 -1.23 7.80
N ALA A 168 -17.07 -0.42 7.54
CA ALA A 168 -16.97 0.71 6.61
C ALA A 168 -16.96 2.06 7.37
N ALA A 169 -15.93 2.86 7.14
CA ALA A 169 -15.98 4.30 7.38
C ALA A 169 -16.91 4.94 6.34
N ILE A 170 -17.97 5.63 6.78
CA ILE A 170 -18.84 6.40 5.89
C ILE A 170 -18.47 7.87 6.00
N GLY A 171 -18.25 8.53 4.86
CA GLY A 171 -17.92 9.93 4.75
C GLY A 171 -18.88 10.85 5.53
N ALA A 172 -18.30 11.62 6.45
CA ALA A 172 -18.75 12.91 7.01
C ALA A 172 -17.87 13.37 8.20
N ALA A 173 -16.52 13.26 8.09
CA ALA A 173 -15.47 13.56 9.09
C ALA A 173 -14.84 12.36 9.82
N ALA A 174 -14.13 11.51 9.07
CA ALA A 174 -13.23 10.51 9.65
C ALA A 174 -11.88 11.15 10.04
N ALA A 175 -11.90 12.06 11.03
CA ALA A 175 -10.67 12.55 11.64
C ALA A 175 -10.18 11.55 12.70
N THR A 176 -9.68 10.38 12.28
CA THR A 176 -8.92 9.50 13.19
C THR A 176 -7.50 10.07 13.29
N VAL A 177 -7.30 10.98 14.24
CA VAL A 177 -5.94 11.35 14.67
C VAL A 177 -5.51 10.28 15.67
N LEU A 178 -4.56 9.43 15.27
CA LEU A 178 -4.00 8.40 16.14
C LEU A 178 -3.17 9.08 17.23
N SER A 179 -3.83 9.36 18.36
CA SER A 179 -3.31 10.20 19.44
C SER A 179 -2.17 9.59 20.28
N GLU A 180 -1.69 8.38 19.96
CA GLU A 180 -0.73 7.66 20.82
C GLU A 180 0.66 8.30 20.86
N ILE A 181 1.05 9.06 19.82
CA ILE A 181 2.37 9.72 19.75
C ILE A 181 2.24 11.26 19.60
N PHE A 182 1.09 11.74 19.11
CA PHE A 182 0.91 13.08 18.54
C PHE A 182 0.59 14.15 19.58
N GLY A 183 1.40 14.28 20.63
CA GLY A 183 1.28 15.36 21.60
C GLY A 183 1.02 16.72 20.92
N LYS A 184 -0.26 17.12 20.85
CA LYS A 184 -0.76 18.38 20.31
C LYS A 184 -0.17 18.77 18.94
N ILE A 185 -0.39 17.97 17.89
CA ILE A 185 -0.40 18.58 16.55
C ILE A 185 -1.72 19.34 16.44
N GLU A 186 -1.60 20.65 16.18
CA GLU A 186 -2.72 21.57 15.98
C GLU A 186 -3.71 20.90 15.03
N ALA A 187 -4.87 20.53 15.59
CA ALA A 187 -5.97 19.94 14.85
C ALA A 187 -6.14 20.73 13.57
N LEU A 188 -5.93 20.07 12.43
CA LEU A 188 -6.11 20.67 11.11
C LEU A 188 -7.43 21.44 11.15
N GLU A 189 -7.31 22.77 11.10
CA GLU A 189 -8.42 23.68 11.23
C GLU A 189 -9.43 23.28 10.16
N VAL A 190 -10.65 22.97 10.61
CA VAL A 190 -11.74 22.40 9.82
C VAL A 190 -11.82 23.15 8.49
N LEU A 191 -11.24 22.57 7.44
CA LEU A 191 -11.32 23.10 6.08
C LEU A 191 -12.80 22.99 5.71
N GLY A 192 -13.51 24.09 5.91
CA GLY A 192 -14.87 24.28 5.47
C GLY A 192 -14.93 24.14 3.96
N GLY A 193 -15.20 22.94 3.48
CA GLY A 193 -15.36 22.63 2.06
C GLY A 193 -16.17 21.35 1.90
N ALA A 194 -17.42 21.52 1.47
CA ALA A 194 -18.32 20.52 0.88
C ALA A 194 -18.06 19.04 1.26
N GLY A 195 -18.67 18.55 2.34
CA GLY A 195 -18.65 17.10 2.60
C GLY A 195 -19.54 16.63 3.75
N ALA A 196 -19.82 17.48 4.73
CA ALA A 196 -20.68 17.11 5.85
C ALA A 196 -22.16 16.94 5.41
N GLY A 197 -22.60 15.68 5.26
CA GLY A 197 -24.02 15.32 5.27
C GLY A 197 -24.68 14.90 3.94
N ALA A 198 -23.91 14.73 2.86
CA ALA A 198 -24.47 14.38 1.55
C ALA A 198 -25.29 13.07 1.58
N VAL A 199 -24.78 12.02 2.23
CA VAL A 199 -25.43 10.70 2.30
C VAL A 199 -26.80 10.75 2.98
N ALA A 200 -26.90 11.45 4.12
CA ALA A 200 -28.16 11.60 4.85
C ALA A 200 -29.19 12.40 4.06
N GLY A 201 -28.78 13.50 3.42
CA GLY A 201 -29.66 14.31 2.56
C GLY A 201 -30.22 13.52 1.38
N ILE A 202 -29.38 12.76 0.68
CA ILE A 202 -29.78 11.95 -0.48
C ILE A 202 -30.77 10.84 -0.07
N LEU A 203 -30.53 10.15 1.05
CA LEU A 203 -31.42 9.09 1.55
C LEU A 203 -32.71 9.61 2.22
N LEU A 204 -32.81 10.90 2.52
CA LEU A 204 -34.07 11.53 2.92
C LEU A 204 -34.97 11.81 1.70
N GLY A 205 -34.37 12.17 0.56
CA GLY A 205 -35.07 12.39 -0.72
C GLY A 205 -35.29 11.13 -1.57
N GLY A 206 -34.56 10.04 -1.30
CA GLY A 206 -34.64 8.77 -2.03
C GLY A 206 -34.58 7.53 -1.12
N ASN A 207 -34.56 6.34 -1.74
CA ASN A 207 -34.45 5.07 -1.01
C ASN A 207 -33.07 4.41 -1.16
N GLU A 208 -32.22 4.92 -2.04
CA GLU A 208 -30.86 4.42 -2.30
C GLU A 208 -29.91 5.55 -2.66
N VAL A 209 -28.62 5.36 -2.36
CA VAL A 209 -27.51 6.22 -2.76
C VAL A 209 -26.37 5.36 -3.27
N GLU A 210 -25.69 5.82 -4.31
CA GLU A 210 -24.50 5.17 -4.85
C GLU A 210 -23.26 5.89 -4.33
N LEU A 211 -22.35 5.15 -3.71
CA LEU A 211 -21.14 5.66 -3.07
C LEU A 211 -19.90 5.03 -3.72
N VAL A 212 -18.81 5.78 -3.80
CA VAL A 212 -17.50 5.22 -4.15
C VAL A 212 -17.05 4.33 -3.00
N SER A 213 -16.68 3.09 -3.32
CA SER A 213 -16.30 2.05 -2.37
C SER A 213 -14.80 1.76 -2.47
N ILE A 214 -14.06 2.26 -1.50
CA ILE A 214 -12.61 2.17 -1.41
C ILE A 214 -12.25 1.07 -0.41
N ASP A 215 -11.36 0.16 -0.81
CA ASP A 215 -10.69 -0.81 0.07
C ASP A 215 -9.29 -0.27 0.34
N PRO A 216 -9.03 0.39 1.48
CA PRO A 216 -7.80 1.14 1.71
C PRO A 216 -6.54 0.31 1.51
N ASN A 217 -6.58 -0.95 1.96
CA ASN A 217 -5.45 -1.88 1.96
C ASN A 217 -5.13 -2.42 0.56
N LYS A 218 -5.95 -2.12 -0.45
CA LYS A 218 -5.75 -2.53 -1.85
C LYS A 218 -5.70 -1.36 -2.82
N ASP A 219 -6.50 -0.33 -2.57
CA ASP A 219 -6.77 0.74 -3.51
C ASP A 219 -5.92 2.00 -3.23
N LEU A 220 -5.46 2.20 -1.99
CA LEU A 220 -4.84 3.47 -1.56
C LEU A 220 -3.31 3.45 -1.46
N ASN A 221 -2.62 2.45 -2.01
CA ASN A 221 -1.16 2.51 -2.13
C ASN A 221 -0.72 3.80 -2.83
N LEU A 222 0.28 4.47 -2.27
CA LEU A 222 0.66 5.83 -2.66
C LEU A 222 1.88 5.83 -3.56
N THR A 223 1.79 6.50 -4.68
CA THR A 223 2.91 6.74 -5.58
C THR A 223 3.51 8.11 -5.28
N LEU A 224 4.81 8.16 -4.98
CA LEU A 224 5.51 9.43 -4.80
C LEU A 224 5.51 10.23 -6.12
N GLU A 225 5.07 11.48 -6.06
CA GLU A 225 5.12 12.40 -7.21
C GLU A 225 6.47 13.13 -7.32
N THR A 226 7.24 13.14 -6.24
CA THR A 226 8.56 13.76 -6.18
C THR A 226 9.50 12.96 -5.30
N ASP A 227 10.80 13.09 -5.51
CA ASP A 227 11.81 12.54 -4.61
C ASP A 227 11.60 13.01 -3.16
N LEU A 228 11.54 12.07 -2.22
CA LEU A 228 11.44 12.34 -0.80
C LEU A 228 12.81 12.15 -0.13
N VAL A 229 13.40 13.24 0.33
CA VAL A 229 14.67 13.23 1.06
C VAL A 229 14.41 13.18 2.56
N ILE A 230 14.79 12.09 3.21
CA ILE A 230 14.63 11.90 4.66
C ILE A 230 15.67 12.73 5.42
N LYS A 231 15.20 13.55 6.36
CA LYS A 231 16.01 14.49 7.15
C LYS A 231 16.38 13.95 8.52
#